data_AF-A0A1E7FHB7-F1
#
_entry.id   AF-A0A1E7FHB7-F1
#
_cell.length_a   1.000
_cell.length_b   1.000
_cell.length_c   1.000
_cell.angle_alpha   90.00
_cell.angle_beta   90.00
_cell.angle_gamma   90.00
#
_symmetry.space_group_name_H-M   'P 1'
#
loop_
_entity.id
_entity.type
_entity.pdbx_description
1 polymer ?
#
loop_
_entity_poly.entity_id
_entity_poly.type
_entity_poly.pdbx_seq_one_letter_code
_entity_poly.pdbx_strand_id
1 'polypeptide(L)'
;MQESGIEENAAERKFGPQFDDIHILSNAQVAVILQVSAGQAVTRDEELNEVYRKTQKYVERFNQMANKEKDHQELVEELDNLQDALTTFRKETDDGDELELHGFEVAALMNLVIADTTVEEACALIPSLSRLPEAAIDEILDLIKSTMLRIIS
;
A
#
# COMPACT_ATOMS: atom_id res chain seq x y z
N MET A 1 -17.02 -30.23 13.09
CA MET A 1 -15.71 -30.31 12.39
C MET A 1 -14.93 -29.12 12.89
N GLN A 2 -13.78 -29.35 13.50
CA GLN A 2 -12.94 -28.29 14.03
C GLN A 2 -12.23 -27.69 12.81
N GLU A 3 -12.55 -26.45 12.45
CA GLU A 3 -11.70 -25.69 11.51
C GLU A 3 -10.33 -25.65 12.16
N SER A 4 -9.39 -26.46 11.66
CA SER A 4 -7.98 -26.27 11.94
C SER A 4 -7.61 -24.95 11.27
N GLY A 5 -7.81 -23.85 12.00
CA GLY A 5 -7.54 -22.51 11.51
C GLY A 5 -6.13 -22.48 10.97
N ILE A 6 -6.01 -22.23 9.67
CA ILE A 6 -4.73 -21.99 9.02
C ILE A 6 -4.11 -20.82 9.78
N GLU A 7 -2.91 -21.02 10.33
CA GLU A 7 -2.19 -19.95 11.02
C GLU A 7 -1.85 -18.85 10.01
N GLU A 8 -2.52 -17.71 10.12
CA GLU A 8 -2.30 -16.56 9.24
C GLU A 8 -0.93 -15.94 9.53
N ASN A 9 -0.15 -15.69 8.47
CA ASN A 9 1.18 -15.14 8.56
C ASN A 9 1.48 -14.24 7.36
N ALA A 10 1.44 -12.92 7.59
CA ALA A 10 1.70 -11.91 6.56
C ALA A 10 3.12 -11.98 5.99
N ALA A 11 4.12 -12.40 6.79
CA ALA A 11 5.50 -12.55 6.33
C ALA A 11 5.65 -13.67 5.28
N GLU A 12 4.73 -14.64 5.27
CA GLU A 12 4.69 -15.76 4.34
C GLU A 12 3.55 -15.64 3.31
N ARG A 13 2.83 -14.50 3.28
CA ARG A 13 1.62 -14.28 2.46
C ARG A 13 0.53 -15.32 2.71
N LYS A 14 0.45 -15.85 3.92
CA LYS A 14 -0.59 -16.79 4.34
C LYS A 14 -1.74 -16.00 4.94
N PHE A 15 -2.76 -15.75 4.14
CA PHE A 15 -4.00 -15.14 4.57
C PHE A 15 -5.11 -16.20 4.59
N GLY A 16 -6.15 -16.01 5.42
CA GLY A 16 -7.33 -16.86 5.37
C GLY A 16 -8.10 -16.72 4.04
N PRO A 17 -8.94 -17.71 3.67
CA PRO A 17 -9.65 -17.74 2.39
C PRO A 17 -10.60 -16.55 2.17
N GLN A 18 -10.97 -15.84 3.23
CA GLN A 18 -11.73 -14.60 3.15
C GLN A 18 -10.96 -13.44 2.47
N PHE A 19 -9.67 -13.61 2.17
CA PHE A 19 -8.79 -12.58 1.61
C PHE A 19 -8.21 -12.90 0.22
N ASP A 20 -8.64 -13.98 -0.45
CA ASP A 20 -8.04 -14.42 -1.72
C ASP A 20 -8.30 -13.48 -2.91
N ASP A 21 -9.37 -12.68 -2.88
CA ASP A 21 -9.76 -11.76 -3.96
C ASP A 21 -10.23 -10.40 -3.40
N ILE A 22 -9.47 -9.87 -2.44
CA ILE A 22 -9.74 -8.55 -1.88
C ILE A 22 -8.86 -7.48 -2.51
N HIS A 23 -9.44 -6.31 -2.73
CA HIS A 23 -8.67 -5.13 -3.08
C HIS A 23 -8.06 -4.51 -1.81
N ILE A 24 -6.73 -4.51 -1.75
CA ILE A 24 -5.97 -4.00 -0.60
C ILE A 24 -5.62 -2.53 -0.85
N LEU A 25 -5.90 -1.69 0.14
CA LEU A 25 -5.66 -0.24 0.08
C LEU A 25 -4.48 0.17 0.96
N SER A 26 -3.71 1.14 0.49
CA SER A 26 -2.70 1.85 1.28
C SER A 26 -3.32 2.90 2.21
N ASN A 27 -2.57 3.36 3.21
CA ASN A 27 -2.96 4.46 4.10
C ASN A 27 -3.29 5.73 3.32
N ALA A 28 -2.54 6.02 2.25
CA ALA A 28 -2.75 7.18 1.40
C ALA A 28 -4.12 7.14 0.71
N GLN A 29 -4.47 5.99 0.12
CA GLN A 29 -5.76 5.79 -0.53
C GLN A 29 -6.91 5.84 0.47
N VAL A 30 -6.74 5.21 1.63
CA VAL A 30 -7.75 5.27 2.71
C VAL A 30 -7.95 6.71 3.19
N ALA A 31 -6.88 7.52 3.30
CA ALA A 31 -6.99 8.93 3.70
C ALA A 31 -7.85 9.73 2.71
N VAL A 32 -7.61 9.57 1.40
CA VAL A 32 -8.41 10.19 0.33
C VAL A 32 -9.89 9.79 0.46
N ILE A 33 -10.17 8.49 0.56
CA ILE A 33 -11.54 7.96 0.65
C ILE A 33 -12.25 8.50 1.89
N LEU A 34 -11.59 8.48 3.06
CA LEU A 34 -12.17 8.96 4.30
C LEU A 34 -12.39 10.48 4.29
N GLN A 35 -11.53 11.25 3.62
CA GLN A 35 -11.73 12.70 3.47
C GLN A 35 -12.98 13.01 2.65
N VAL A 36 -13.16 12.34 1.50
CA VAL A 36 -14.34 12.49 0.63
C VAL A 36 -15.61 12.06 1.36
N SER A 37 -15.59 10.88 1.98
CA SER A 37 -16.72 10.35 2.73
C SER A 37 -17.11 11.24 3.93
N ALA A 38 -16.13 11.83 4.63
CA ALA A 38 -16.39 12.76 5.73
C ALA A 38 -17.09 14.03 5.24
N GLY A 39 -16.68 14.60 4.09
CA GLY A 39 -17.36 15.76 3.50
C GLY A 39 -18.81 15.46 3.09
N GLN A 40 -19.09 14.25 2.61
CA GLN A 40 -20.44 13.80 2.32
C GLN A 40 -21.28 13.63 3.59
N ALA A 41 -20.72 13.06 4.66
CA ALA A 41 -21.42 12.90 5.94
C ALA A 41 -21.85 14.25 6.51
N VAL A 42 -20.98 15.27 6.46
CA VAL A 42 -21.33 16.65 6.87
C VAL A 42 -22.49 17.20 6.03
N THR A 43 -22.49 16.95 4.72
CA THR A 43 -23.56 17.38 3.82
C THR A 43 -24.90 16.69 4.14
N ARG A 44 -24.85 15.45 4.65
CA ARG A 44 -26.01 14.65 5.04
C ARG A 44 -26.42 14.80 6.52
N ASP A 45 -25.73 15.65 7.28
CA ASP A 45 -25.91 15.79 8.75
C ASP A 45 -25.73 14.46 9.50
N GLU A 46 -24.83 13.61 9.01
CA GLU A 46 -24.50 12.31 9.60
C GLU A 46 -23.29 12.43 10.54
N GLU A 47 -23.43 11.92 11.77
CA GLU A 47 -22.30 11.85 12.70
C GLU A 47 -21.36 10.69 12.38
N LEU A 48 -20.09 11.01 12.15
CA LEU A 48 -19.03 10.01 12.04
C LEU A 48 -18.78 9.35 13.39
N ASN A 49 -18.76 8.01 13.42
CA ASN A 49 -18.54 7.24 14.64
C ASN A 49 -17.08 7.31 15.14
N GLU A 50 -16.82 6.78 16.33
CA GLU A 50 -15.51 6.84 16.98
C GLU A 50 -14.41 6.12 16.18
N VAL A 51 -14.71 4.94 15.64
CA VAL A 51 -13.77 4.14 14.83
C VAL A 51 -13.35 4.93 13.60
N TYR A 52 -14.30 5.54 12.90
CA TYR A 52 -14.05 6.38 11.73
C TYR A 52 -13.10 7.53 12.09
N ARG A 53 -13.39 8.29 13.15
CA ARG A 53 -12.55 9.42 13.58
C ARG A 53 -11.13 8.97 13.97
N LYS A 54 -11.00 7.80 14.60
CA LYS A 54 -9.70 7.23 14.96
C LYS A 54 -8.91 6.79 13.73
N THR A 55 -9.56 6.10 12.79
CA THR A 55 -8.94 5.65 11.54
C THR A 55 -8.52 6.85 10.70
N GLN A 56 -9.38 7.86 10.54
CA GLN A 56 -9.06 9.09 9.82
C GLN A 56 -7.82 9.78 10.40
N LYS A 57 -7.76 9.97 11.72
CA LYS A 57 -6.58 10.56 12.38
C LYS A 57 -5.32 9.73 12.19
N TYR A 58 -5.44 8.41 12.17
CA TYR A 58 -4.29 7.52 11.95
C TYR A 58 -3.76 7.69 10.53
N VAL A 59 -4.62 7.57 9.52
CA VAL A 59 -4.18 7.65 8.12
C VAL A 59 -3.70 9.06 7.76
N GLU A 60 -4.30 10.12 8.28
CA GLU A 60 -3.80 11.49 8.10
C GLU A 60 -2.41 11.71 8.70
N ARG A 61 -2.08 11.00 9.79
CA ARG A 61 -0.79 11.12 10.48
C ARG A 61 0.30 10.29 9.84
N PHE A 62 -0.02 9.09 9.35
CA PHE A 62 0.94 8.11 8.83
C PHE A 62 0.90 7.99 7.31
N ASN A 63 0.20 8.88 6.62
CA ASN A 63 0.29 9.00 5.17
C ASN A 63 1.63 9.66 4.80
N GLN A 64 2.55 8.85 4.26
CA GLN A 64 3.84 9.30 3.75
C GLN A 64 3.74 9.94 2.35
N MET A 65 2.62 9.72 1.65
CA MET A 65 2.29 10.20 0.30
C MET A 65 1.22 11.31 0.42
N ALA A 66 1.52 12.36 1.17
CA ALA A 66 0.60 13.46 1.40
C ALA A 66 1.21 14.79 0.99
N ASN A 67 0.45 15.58 0.24
CA ASN A 67 0.74 16.99 0.01
C ASN A 67 -0.57 17.77 0.13
N LYS A 68 -0.64 18.69 1.10
CA LYS A 68 -1.85 19.49 1.37
C LYS A 68 -2.07 20.59 0.34
N GLU A 69 -1.03 20.94 -0.41
CA GLU A 69 -1.06 21.99 -1.42
C GLU A 69 -1.31 21.42 -2.83
N LYS A 70 -1.05 20.13 -3.03
CA LYS A 70 -1.32 19.43 -4.29
C LYS A 70 -2.82 19.26 -4.49
N ASP A 71 -3.26 19.41 -5.74
CA ASP A 71 -4.65 19.18 -6.08
C ASP A 71 -5.06 17.74 -5.75
N HIS A 72 -6.27 17.58 -5.23
CA HIS A 72 -6.77 16.28 -4.79
C HIS A 72 -6.82 15.27 -5.93
N GLN A 73 -7.21 15.70 -7.13
CA GLN A 73 -7.31 14.83 -8.28
C GLN A 73 -5.92 14.40 -8.77
N GLU A 74 -4.95 15.32 -8.79
CA GLU A 74 -3.55 15.01 -9.09
C GLU A 74 -2.95 14.03 -8.08
N LEU A 75 -3.29 14.14 -6.79
CA LEU A 75 -2.83 13.19 -5.77
C LEU A 75 -3.40 11.80 -6.02
N VAL A 76 -4.70 11.70 -6.33
CA VAL A 76 -5.35 10.42 -6.64
C VAL A 76 -4.70 9.77 -7.86
N GLU A 77 -4.46 10.55 -8.93
CA GLU A 77 -3.82 10.05 -10.15
C GLU A 77 -2.40 9.50 -9.88
N GLU A 78 -1.58 10.18 -9.07
CA GLU A 78 -0.24 9.67 -8.71
C GLU A 78 -0.31 8.38 -7.87
N LEU A 79 -1.27 8.28 -6.95
CA LEU A 79 -1.46 7.08 -6.13
C LEU A 79 -1.92 5.88 -6.96
N ASP A 80 -2.86 6.10 -7.89
CA ASP A 80 -3.36 5.06 -8.79
C ASP A 80 -2.26 4.60 -9.75
N ASN A 81 -1.50 5.53 -10.35
CA ASN A 81 -0.38 5.20 -11.22
C ASN A 81 0.69 4.37 -10.49
N LEU A 82 0.99 4.69 -9.23
CA LEU A 82 1.95 3.91 -8.44
C LEU A 82 1.40 2.53 -8.10
N GLN A 83 0.13 2.43 -7.68
CA GLN A 83 -0.49 1.14 -7.39
C GLN A 83 -0.50 0.24 -8.63
N ASP A 84 -0.86 0.77 -9.79
CA ASP A 84 -0.88 0.05 -11.06
C ASP A 84 0.52 -0.41 -11.46
N ALA A 85 1.53 0.47 -11.36
CA ALA A 85 2.90 0.12 -11.69
C ALA A 85 3.46 -0.99 -10.78
N LEU A 86 3.18 -0.95 -9.47
CA LEU A 86 3.58 -2.01 -8.54
C LEU A 86 2.78 -3.31 -8.75
N THR A 87 1.48 -3.22 -9.02
CA THR A 87 0.61 -4.39 -9.22
C THR A 87 0.94 -5.11 -10.53
N THR A 88 1.37 -4.39 -11.56
CA THR A 88 1.78 -4.93 -12.86
C THR A 88 3.27 -5.23 -12.96
N PHE A 89 4.06 -4.93 -11.92
CA PHE A 89 5.47 -5.27 -11.86
C PHE A 89 5.68 -6.79 -11.98
N ARG A 90 6.51 -7.20 -12.93
CA ARG A 90 6.84 -8.62 -13.17
C ARG A 90 8.34 -8.79 -13.32
N LYS A 91 8.89 -9.84 -12.74
CA LYS A 91 10.29 -10.24 -12.93
C LYS A 91 10.38 -11.71 -13.28
N GLU A 92 10.89 -12.00 -14.47
CA GLU A 92 11.19 -13.37 -14.89
C GLU A 92 12.44 -13.89 -14.15
N THR A 93 12.37 -15.14 -13.70
CA THR A 93 13.47 -15.89 -13.10
C THR A 93 14.24 -16.68 -14.15
N ASP A 94 15.44 -17.16 -13.81
CA ASP A 94 16.24 -17.99 -14.71
C ASP A 94 15.54 -19.31 -15.11
N ASP A 95 14.58 -19.77 -14.28
CA ASP A 95 13.77 -20.96 -14.52
C ASP A 95 12.51 -20.69 -15.38
N GLY A 96 12.28 -19.43 -15.78
CA GLY A 96 11.14 -19.01 -16.60
C GLY A 96 9.86 -18.72 -15.81
N ASP A 97 9.91 -18.78 -14.47
CA ASP A 97 8.79 -18.37 -13.62
C ASP A 97 8.72 -16.84 -13.51
N GLU A 98 7.51 -16.28 -13.52
CA GLU A 98 7.28 -14.86 -13.27
C GLU A 98 7.01 -14.58 -11.79
N LEU A 99 7.80 -13.66 -11.23
CA LEU A 99 7.58 -13.12 -9.91
C LEU A 99 6.78 -11.83 -10.00
N GLU A 100 5.67 -11.77 -9.28
CA GLU A 100 4.78 -10.61 -9.17
C GLU A 100 4.59 -10.21 -7.72
N LEU A 101 4.29 -8.94 -7.42
CA LEU A 101 3.93 -8.50 -6.08
C LEU A 101 2.50 -8.92 -5.72
N HIS A 102 2.30 -9.43 -4.50
CA HIS A 102 0.97 -9.62 -3.94
C HIS A 102 0.39 -8.26 -3.51
N GLY A 103 -0.95 -8.08 -3.55
CA GLY A 103 -1.58 -6.80 -3.17
C GLY A 103 -1.23 -6.31 -1.76
N PHE A 104 -0.97 -7.23 -0.83
CA PHE A 104 -0.44 -6.93 0.51
C PHE A 104 0.94 -6.27 0.43
N GLU A 105 1.85 -6.81 -0.38
CA GLU A 105 3.22 -6.30 -0.52
C GLU A 105 3.17 -4.91 -1.15
N VAL A 106 2.31 -4.69 -2.15
CA VAL A 106 2.09 -3.36 -2.76
C VAL A 106 1.66 -2.34 -1.70
N ALA A 107 0.60 -2.63 -0.93
CA ALA A 107 0.13 -1.70 0.09
C ALA A 107 1.14 -1.50 1.23
N ALA A 108 1.88 -2.56 1.63
CA ALA A 108 2.92 -2.46 2.63
C ALA A 108 4.08 -1.58 2.15
N LEU A 109 4.53 -1.75 0.90
CA LEU A 109 5.55 -0.91 0.27
C LEU A 109 5.10 0.57 0.26
N MET A 110 3.88 0.86 -0.20
CA MET A 110 3.35 2.23 -0.22
C MET A 110 3.21 2.87 1.18
N ASN A 111 3.09 2.06 2.24
CA ASN A 111 2.91 2.53 3.60
C ASN A 111 4.23 2.70 4.37
N LEU A 112 5.23 1.86 4.10
CA LEU A 112 6.42 1.72 4.92
C LEU A 112 7.68 2.31 4.29
N VAL A 113 7.75 2.33 2.95
CA VAL A 113 8.95 2.78 2.23
C VAL A 113 9.04 4.30 2.20
N ILE A 114 10.17 4.81 2.65
CA ILE A 114 10.56 6.23 2.60
C ILE A 114 11.75 6.43 1.65
N ALA A 115 12.13 7.70 1.44
CA ALA A 115 13.12 8.09 0.44
C ALA A 115 14.50 7.41 0.59
N ASP A 116 14.88 7.05 1.82
CA ASP A 116 16.16 6.44 2.19
C ASP A 116 16.05 4.94 2.51
N THR A 117 14.88 4.32 2.31
CA THR A 117 14.73 2.88 2.52
C THR A 117 15.66 2.09 1.60
N THR A 118 16.38 1.14 2.19
CA THR A 118 17.29 0.22 1.52
C THR A 118 16.60 -1.10 1.20
N VAL A 119 17.19 -1.92 0.32
CA VAL A 119 16.67 -3.27 0.03
C VAL A 119 16.67 -4.15 1.29
N GLU A 120 17.72 -4.06 2.11
CA GLU A 120 17.81 -4.78 3.39
C GLU A 120 16.66 -4.40 4.32
N GLU A 121 16.39 -3.10 4.48
CA GLU A 121 15.30 -2.60 5.32
C GLU A 121 13.92 -3.02 4.77
N ALA A 122 13.72 -2.92 3.46
CA ALA A 122 12.48 -3.36 2.82
C ALA A 122 12.21 -4.85 3.07
N CYS A 123 13.23 -5.70 2.97
CA CYS A 123 13.12 -7.13 3.28
C CYS A 123 12.92 -7.40 4.78
N ALA A 124 13.55 -6.60 5.65
CA ALA A 124 13.34 -6.74 7.09
C ALA A 124 11.91 -6.38 7.52
N LEU A 125 11.32 -5.36 6.88
CA LEU A 125 9.94 -4.92 7.12
C LEU A 125 8.90 -5.81 6.44
N ILE A 126 9.21 -6.31 5.24
CA ILE A 126 8.30 -7.12 4.40
C ILE A 126 9.07 -8.37 3.96
N PRO A 127 9.16 -9.42 4.82
CA PRO A 127 10.01 -10.58 4.56
C PRO A 127 9.66 -11.37 3.29
N SER A 128 8.42 -11.31 2.83
CA SER A 128 8.00 -11.98 1.60
C SER A 128 8.65 -11.41 0.34
N LEU A 129 9.22 -10.20 0.39
CA LEU A 129 9.97 -9.59 -0.71
C LEU A 129 11.27 -10.32 -1.01
N SER A 130 11.88 -11.04 -0.05
CA SER A 130 13.16 -11.72 -0.24
C SER A 130 13.14 -12.84 -1.29
N ARG A 131 11.96 -13.18 -1.84
CA ARG A 131 11.82 -14.03 -3.03
C ARG A 131 12.24 -13.34 -4.32
N LEU A 132 12.21 -12.01 -4.36
CA LEU A 132 12.60 -11.20 -5.52
C LEU A 132 14.12 -10.99 -5.51
N PRO A 133 14.75 -10.90 -6.69
CA PRO A 133 16.15 -10.47 -6.78
C PRO A 133 16.34 -9.07 -6.21
N GLU A 134 17.47 -8.82 -5.54
CA GLU A 134 17.79 -7.51 -4.96
C GLU A 134 17.65 -6.36 -5.98
N ALA A 135 18.11 -6.57 -7.22
CA ALA A 135 17.98 -5.59 -8.30
C ALA A 135 16.52 -5.25 -8.66
N ALA A 136 15.59 -6.21 -8.50
CA ALA A 136 14.17 -5.97 -8.73
C ALA A 136 13.54 -5.17 -7.58
N ILE A 137 13.98 -5.43 -6.34
CA ILE A 137 13.55 -4.65 -5.17
C ILE A 137 14.07 -3.22 -5.27
N ASP A 138 15.32 -3.03 -5.70
CA ASP A 138 15.91 -1.70 -5.91
C ASP A 138 15.10 -0.89 -6.94
N GLU A 139 14.71 -1.50 -8.06
CA GLU A 139 13.82 -0.89 -9.08
C GLU A 139 12.45 -0.48 -8.51
N ILE A 140 11.84 -1.33 -7.67
CA ILE A 140 10.60 -1.03 -6.96
C ILE A 140 10.77 0.18 -6.03
N LEU A 141 11.86 0.22 -5.26
CA LEU A 141 12.15 1.32 -4.35
C LEU A 141 12.35 2.63 -5.12
N ASP A 142 13.03 2.60 -6.27
CA ASP A 142 13.21 3.76 -7.14
C ASP A 142 11.89 4.29 -7.71
N LEU A 143 10.98 3.39 -8.11
CA LEU A 143 9.63 3.76 -8.56
C LEU A 143 8.85 4.50 -7.46
N ILE A 144 8.89 3.98 -6.23
CA ILE A 144 8.23 4.59 -5.07
C ILE A 144 8.85 5.96 -4.77
N LYS A 145 10.18 6.04 -4.69
CA LYS A 145 10.94 7.28 -4.44
C LYS A 145 10.61 8.36 -5.47
N SER A 146 10.60 7.98 -6.76
CA SER A 146 10.26 8.89 -7.86
C SER A 146 8.84 9.45 -7.71
N THR A 147 7.89 8.62 -7.30
CA THR A 147 6.49 9.04 -7.07
C THR A 147 6.36 9.93 -5.84
N MET A 148 7.01 9.59 -4.73
CA MET A 148 7.04 10.44 -3.53
C MET A 148 7.55 11.83 -3.86
N LEU A 149 8.62 11.93 -4.66
CA LEU A 149 9.15 13.21 -5.10
C LEU A 149 8.12 14.00 -5.90
N ARG A 150 7.40 13.38 -6.85
CA ARG A 150 6.31 14.06 -7.61
C ARG A 150 5.14 14.49 -6.74
N ILE A 151 4.84 13.77 -5.66
CA ILE A 151 3.76 14.13 -4.73
C ILE A 151 4.18 15.31 -3.85
N ILE A 152 5.42 15.31 -3.37
CA ILE A 152 5.91 16.30 -2.40
C ILE A 152 6.39 17.60 -3.07
N SER A 153 6.89 17.53 -4.31
CA SER A 153 7.31 18.70 -5.11
C SER A 153 6.13 19.57 -5.54
#